data_AF-A0A3D8I4L8-F1
#
_entry.id   AF-A0A3D8I4L8-F1
#
_cell.length_a   1.000
_cell.length_b   1.000
_cell.length_c   1.000
_cell.angle_alpha   90.00
_cell.angle_beta   90.00
_cell.angle_gamma   90.00
#
_symmetry.space_group_name_H-M   'P 1'
#
loop_
_entity.id
_entity.type
_entity.pdbx_description
1 polymer ?
#
loop_
_entity_poly.entity_id
_entity_poly.type
_entity_poly.pdbx_seq_one_letter_code
_entity_poly.pdbx_strand_id
1 'polypeptide(L)'
;MYLNQNQPKTLKDKLRKIYRKIQSIFAQIDFVPSGHFYSPIANSKEIEEGIAKRKFDPALLYGIDLNLKAQLSLLEHFSKLYALLPFSEEKSPNLRYYFNNPAYCHSDGICLFSMLLYAKPKSIIEVGSGFSSALIHDVNERFFGADSTQRDVLMGGGA
;
A
#
# COMPACT_ATOMS: atom_id res chain seq x y z
N MET A 1 18.77 0.80 20.48
CA MET A 1 20.03 0.06 20.27
C MET A 1 20.69 0.65 19.03
N TYR A 2 21.58 1.64 19.21
CA TYR A 2 22.20 2.34 18.09
C TYR A 2 23.36 1.50 17.53
N LEU A 3 23.23 1.03 16.28
CA LEU A 3 24.32 0.35 15.60
C LEU A 3 25.43 1.35 15.28
N ASN A 4 26.63 1.05 15.75
CA ASN A 4 27.88 1.77 15.49
C ASN A 4 28.16 1.83 13.98
N GLN A 5 28.07 3.02 13.39
CA GLN A 5 28.21 3.24 11.93
C GLN A 5 29.66 3.35 11.44
N ASN A 6 30.67 3.18 12.31
CA ASN A 6 32.09 3.39 11.97
C ASN A 6 32.90 2.08 11.85
N GLN A 7 32.37 1.07 11.16
CA GLN A 7 33.17 -0.10 10.77
C GLN A 7 33.79 0.12 9.37
N PRO A 8 35.10 -0.12 9.18
CA PRO A 8 35.75 0.05 7.89
C PRO A 8 35.13 -0.93 6.88
N LYS A 9 34.68 -0.38 5.74
CA LYS A 9 34.02 -1.17 4.70
C LYS A 9 34.91 -2.30 4.23
N THR A 10 34.42 -3.52 4.38
CA THR A 10 35.15 -4.73 4.03
C THR A 10 35.34 -4.81 2.51
N LEU A 11 36.28 -5.64 2.06
CA LEU A 11 36.47 -5.91 0.63
C LEU A 11 35.15 -6.40 -0.02
N LYS A 12 34.38 -7.21 0.71
CA LYS A 12 33.04 -7.69 0.31
C LYS A 12 32.05 -6.53 0.11
N ASP A 13 32.08 -5.50 0.95
CA ASP A 13 31.22 -4.32 0.81
C ASP A 13 31.59 -3.48 -0.41
N LYS A 14 32.88 -3.34 -0.71
CA LYS A 14 33.37 -2.63 -1.90
C LYS A 14 32.99 -3.38 -3.18
N LEU A 15 33.18 -4.70 -3.21
CA LEU A 15 32.80 -5.56 -4.33
C LEU A 15 31.28 -5.57 -4.57
N ARG A 16 30.48 -5.65 -3.50
CA ARG A 16 29.01 -5.55 -3.60
C ARG A 16 28.54 -4.23 -4.20
N LYS A 17 29.21 -3.12 -3.88
CA LYS A 17 28.89 -1.80 -4.44
C LYS A 17 29.20 -1.73 -5.94
N ILE A 18 30.34 -2.28 -6.37
CA ILE A 18 30.73 -2.34 -7.79
C ILE A 18 29.79 -3.27 -8.56
N TYR A 19 29.48 -4.44 -8.01
CA TYR A 19 28.53 -5.40 -8.58
C TYR A 19 27.14 -4.78 -8.78
N ARG A 20 26.62 -4.07 -7.77
CA ARG A 20 25.34 -3.33 -7.88
C ARG A 20 25.40 -2.21 -8.93
N LYS A 21 26.53 -1.53 -9.08
CA LYS A 21 26.72 -0.47 -10.08
C LYS A 21 26.76 -1.04 -11.52
N ILE A 22 27.38 -2.20 -11.69
CA ILE A 22 27.38 -2.93 -12.96
C ILE A 22 25.99 -3.51 -13.26
N GLN A 23 25.30 -4.10 -12.27
CA GLN A 23 23.90 -4.50 -12.40
C GLN A 23 23.01 -3.31 -12.79
N SER A 24 23.12 -2.14 -12.14
CA SER A 24 22.31 -0.97 -12.50
C SER A 24 22.53 -0.46 -13.93
N ILE A 25 23.65 -0.83 -14.57
CA ILE A 25 23.95 -0.47 -15.96
C ILE A 25 23.38 -1.50 -16.95
N PHE A 26 23.29 -2.78 -16.57
CA PHE A 26 22.99 -3.88 -17.52
C PHE A 26 21.74 -4.72 -17.20
N ALA A 27 21.27 -4.77 -15.94
CA ALA A 27 20.00 -5.38 -15.54
C ALA A 27 19.65 -5.05 -14.08
N GLN A 28 18.43 -4.50 -13.88
CA GLN A 28 17.68 -4.34 -12.63
C GLN A 28 18.14 -3.20 -11.69
N ILE A 29 17.29 -2.16 -11.57
CA ILE A 29 17.40 -1.01 -10.65
C ILE A 29 16.41 -1.18 -9.49
N ASP A 30 16.35 -2.37 -8.88
CA ASP A 30 15.39 -2.65 -7.82
C ASP A 30 16.03 -2.58 -6.42
N PHE A 31 15.19 -2.26 -5.43
CA PHE A 31 15.54 -2.25 -4.00
C PHE A 31 16.17 -3.57 -3.53
N VAL A 32 15.73 -4.69 -4.13
CA VAL A 32 16.19 -6.07 -3.90
C VAL A 32 16.25 -6.85 -5.23
N PRO A 33 17.05 -7.94 -5.33
CA PRO A 33 17.16 -8.73 -6.56
C PRO A 33 15.84 -9.39 -6.99
N SER A 34 15.69 -9.74 -8.27
CA SER A 34 14.53 -10.52 -8.75
C SER A 34 14.34 -11.81 -7.97
N GLY A 35 13.09 -12.13 -7.66
CA GLY A 35 12.73 -13.29 -6.83
C GLY A 35 12.86 -13.07 -5.34
N HIS A 36 13.41 -11.93 -4.89
CA HIS A 36 13.30 -11.56 -3.48
C HIS A 36 11.84 -11.18 -3.16
N PHE A 37 11.35 -11.50 -1.96
CA PHE A 37 9.97 -11.23 -1.53
C PHE A 37 9.52 -9.75 -1.70
N TYR A 38 10.46 -8.80 -1.63
CA TYR A 38 10.21 -7.36 -1.84
C TYR A 38 10.51 -6.88 -3.27
N SER A 39 10.81 -7.78 -4.20
CA SER A 39 11.02 -7.43 -5.60
C SER A 39 9.68 -7.54 -6.34
N PRO A 40 9.29 -6.51 -7.11
CA PRO A 40 8.15 -6.64 -8.02
C PRO A 40 8.47 -7.55 -9.21
N ILE A 41 9.76 -7.86 -9.45
CA ILE A 41 10.20 -8.72 -10.55
C ILE A 41 10.46 -10.13 -10.01
N ALA A 42 9.68 -11.09 -10.51
CA ALA A 42 9.88 -12.50 -10.20
C ALA A 42 11.20 -13.05 -10.81
N ASN A 43 11.71 -14.13 -10.23
CA ASN A 43 12.88 -14.82 -10.77
C ASN A 43 12.52 -15.55 -12.08
N SER A 44 13.26 -15.30 -13.16
CA SER A 44 12.97 -15.88 -14.48
C SER A 44 13.03 -17.40 -14.50
N LYS A 45 13.99 -18.01 -13.80
CA LYS A 45 14.12 -19.46 -13.70
C LYS A 45 12.93 -20.07 -12.94
N GLU A 46 12.49 -19.43 -11.86
CA GLU A 46 11.31 -19.88 -11.12
C GLU A 46 10.02 -19.74 -11.95
N ILE A 47 9.90 -18.69 -12.77
CA ILE A 47 8.79 -18.54 -13.72
C ILE A 47 8.79 -19.70 -14.72
N GLU A 48 9.93 -19.96 -15.38
CA GLU A 48 10.05 -21.04 -16.37
C GLU A 48 9.71 -22.40 -15.75
N GLU A 49 10.28 -22.71 -14.59
CA GLU A 49 9.97 -23.94 -13.86
C GLU A 49 8.49 -24.02 -13.47
N GLY A 50 7.90 -22.91 -13.00
CA GLY A 50 6.50 -22.83 -12.62
C GLY A 50 5.55 -23.03 -13.80
N ILE A 51 5.88 -22.50 -14.97
CA ILE A 51 5.12 -22.71 -16.21
C ILE A 51 5.27 -24.16 -16.67
N ALA A 52 6.48 -24.72 -16.68
CA ALA A 52 6.74 -26.09 -17.12
C ALA A 52 6.05 -27.14 -16.22
N LYS A 53 5.97 -26.88 -14.90
CA LYS A 53 5.33 -27.76 -13.91
C LYS A 53 3.84 -27.49 -13.70
N ARG A 54 3.26 -26.50 -14.40
CA ARG A 54 1.88 -26.06 -14.22
C ARG A 54 0.90 -27.18 -14.62
N LYS A 55 -0.04 -27.50 -13.72
CA LYS A 55 -1.07 -28.54 -13.93
C LYS A 55 -2.49 -28.00 -14.11
N PHE A 56 -2.67 -26.69 -14.04
CA PHE A 56 -3.97 -26.03 -14.14
C PHE A 56 -3.85 -24.72 -14.92
N ASP A 57 -4.95 -24.29 -15.53
CA ASP A 57 -5.03 -22.99 -16.18
C ASP A 57 -5.05 -21.88 -15.10
N PRO A 58 -4.11 -20.92 -15.09
CA PRO A 58 -4.11 -19.82 -14.13
C PRO A 58 -5.33 -18.90 -14.25
N ALA A 59 -6.06 -18.93 -15.37
CA ALA A 59 -7.34 -18.24 -15.51
C ALA A 59 -8.47 -18.92 -14.73
N LEU A 60 -8.31 -20.20 -14.36
CA LEU A 60 -9.29 -20.99 -13.63
C LEU A 60 -8.94 -21.08 -12.14
N LEU A 61 -9.45 -20.13 -11.36
CA LEU A 61 -9.34 -20.14 -9.90
C LEU A 61 -10.50 -20.94 -9.30
N TYR A 62 -10.33 -22.26 -9.17
CA TYR A 62 -11.36 -23.14 -8.64
C TYR A 62 -11.83 -22.72 -7.25
N GLY A 63 -13.14 -22.53 -7.08
CA GLY A 63 -13.74 -22.13 -5.80
C GLY A 63 -13.56 -20.66 -5.43
N ILE A 64 -12.95 -19.85 -6.31
CA ILE A 64 -12.75 -18.42 -6.11
C ILE A 64 -13.49 -17.66 -7.21
N ASP A 65 -14.59 -17.01 -6.85
CA ASP A 65 -15.19 -15.98 -7.69
C ASP A 65 -14.43 -14.66 -7.44
N LEU A 66 -13.68 -14.20 -8.44
CA LEU A 66 -12.99 -12.92 -8.36
C LEU A 66 -13.97 -11.74 -8.33
N ASN A 67 -15.18 -11.87 -8.87
CA ASN A 67 -16.16 -10.79 -8.96
C ASN A 67 -15.57 -9.47 -9.51
N LEU A 68 -14.80 -9.58 -10.61
CA LEU A 68 -14.07 -8.47 -11.25
C LEU A 68 -14.94 -7.25 -11.53
N LYS A 69 -16.20 -7.48 -11.96
CA LYS A 69 -17.15 -6.40 -12.25
C LYS A 69 -17.45 -5.56 -11.00
N ALA A 70 -17.67 -6.19 -9.85
CA ALA A 70 -17.90 -5.47 -8.60
C ALA A 70 -16.64 -4.74 -8.13
N GLN A 71 -15.45 -5.34 -8.29
CA GLN A 71 -14.19 -4.66 -7.96
C GLN A 71 -13.98 -3.38 -8.77
N LEU A 72 -14.23 -3.43 -10.10
CA LEU A 72 -14.12 -2.26 -10.97
C LEU A 72 -15.16 -1.19 -10.61
N SER A 73 -16.41 -1.59 -10.34
CA SER A 73 -17.44 -0.66 -9.89
C SER A 73 -17.11 -0.02 -8.54
N LEU A 74 -16.50 -0.77 -7.61
CA LEU A 74 -16.02 -0.23 -6.34
C LEU A 74 -14.92 0.81 -6.56
N LEU A 75 -14.00 0.56 -7.50
CA LEU A 75 -12.93 1.50 -7.84
C LEU A 75 -13.49 2.81 -8.42
N GLU A 76 -14.54 2.74 -9.25
CA GLU A 76 -15.27 3.92 -9.74
C GLU A 76 -15.96 4.71 -8.61
N HIS A 77 -16.36 4.05 -7.52
CA HIS A 77 -16.85 4.75 -6.33
C HIS A 77 -15.70 5.41 -5.55
N PHE A 78 -14.58 4.71 -5.40
CA PHE A 78 -13.40 5.23 -4.69
C PHE A 78 -12.83 6.48 -5.37
N SER A 79 -12.83 6.53 -6.71
CA SER A 79 -12.34 7.71 -7.45
C SER A 79 -13.11 8.99 -7.09
N LYS A 80 -14.41 8.88 -6.78
CA LYS A 80 -15.25 10.02 -6.33
C LYS A 80 -14.89 10.50 -4.93
N LEU A 81 -14.39 9.59 -4.08
CA LEU A 81 -13.96 9.91 -2.71
C LEU A 81 -12.57 10.56 -2.67
N TYR A 82 -11.77 10.41 -3.73
CA TYR A 82 -10.40 10.93 -3.79
C TYR A 82 -10.32 12.43 -3.48
N ALA A 83 -11.29 13.22 -3.96
CA ALA A 83 -11.34 14.67 -3.72
C ALA A 83 -11.51 15.05 -2.24
N LEU A 84 -11.90 14.11 -1.38
CA LEU A 84 -12.09 14.33 0.06
C LEU A 84 -10.85 14.02 0.90
N LEU A 85 -9.77 13.50 0.29
CA LEU A 85 -8.54 13.15 1.00
C LEU A 85 -7.97 14.39 1.72
N PRO A 86 -7.82 14.37 3.06
CA PRO A 86 -7.31 15.51 3.81
C PRO A 86 -5.79 15.53 3.90
N PHE A 87 -5.10 14.52 3.37
CA PHE A 87 -3.69 14.25 3.62
C PHE A 87 -2.77 14.95 2.62
N SER A 88 -1.62 15.38 3.11
CA SER A 88 -0.54 15.98 2.33
C SER A 88 0.63 15.00 2.16
N GLU A 89 1.55 15.32 1.25
CA GLU A 89 2.81 14.57 1.09
C GLU A 89 3.58 14.50 2.40
N GLU A 90 3.81 15.64 3.02
CA GLU A 90 4.55 15.75 4.27
C GLU A 90 3.62 15.85 5.48
N LYS A 91 4.19 15.61 6.66
CA LYS A 91 3.45 15.67 7.93
C LYS A 91 2.89 17.08 8.17
N SER A 92 1.58 17.14 8.43
CA SER A 92 0.86 18.36 8.82
C SER A 92 0.62 18.38 10.34
N PRO A 93 0.56 19.56 11.01
CA PRO A 93 0.38 19.63 12.46
C PRO A 93 -0.89 18.95 13.00
N ASN A 94 -1.97 18.95 12.21
CA ASN A 94 -3.30 18.47 12.61
C ASN A 94 -3.65 17.08 12.04
N LEU A 95 -2.65 16.35 11.53
CA LEU A 95 -2.81 15.03 10.94
C LEU A 95 -1.64 14.13 11.34
N ARG A 96 -1.97 12.90 11.71
CA ARG A 96 -1.00 11.86 12.05
C ARG A 96 -0.46 11.20 10.79
N TYR A 97 -1.32 10.98 9.80
CA TYR A 97 -0.97 10.38 8.52
C TYR A 97 -0.51 11.42 7.48
N TYR A 98 0.40 11.01 6.60
CA TYR A 98 0.92 11.77 5.45
C TYR A 98 1.43 10.79 4.40
N PHE A 99 1.46 11.16 3.11
CA PHE A 99 1.73 10.21 2.03
C PHE A 99 3.20 9.77 1.94
N ASN A 100 4.15 10.67 2.16
CA ASN A 100 5.58 10.37 2.09
C ASN A 100 6.09 9.66 3.37
N ASN A 101 5.36 8.65 3.80
CA ASN A 101 5.73 7.79 4.91
C ASN A 101 6.39 6.49 4.41
N PRO A 102 7.27 5.86 5.20
CA PRO A 102 8.13 4.77 4.72
C PRO A 102 7.45 3.41 4.53
N ALA A 103 6.16 3.24 4.87
CA ALA A 103 5.56 1.90 4.99
C ALA A 103 4.11 1.73 4.48
N TYR A 104 3.31 2.81 4.41
CA TYR A 104 1.90 2.79 4.04
C TYR A 104 1.55 4.05 3.24
N CYS A 105 2.24 4.25 2.12
CA CYS A 105 2.24 5.48 1.35
C CYS A 105 0.99 5.60 0.45
N HIS A 106 1.09 6.33 -0.66
CA HIS A 106 -0.01 6.78 -1.53
C HIS A 106 -1.10 5.75 -1.76
N SER A 107 -0.83 4.67 -2.52
CA SER A 107 -1.87 3.72 -2.94
C SER A 107 -2.56 3.05 -1.76
N ASP A 108 -1.79 2.65 -0.75
CA ASP A 108 -2.31 1.96 0.43
C ASP A 108 -3.21 2.88 1.26
N GLY A 109 -2.75 4.11 1.50
CA GLY A 109 -3.52 5.12 2.21
C GLY A 109 -4.79 5.53 1.48
N ILE A 110 -4.71 5.79 0.17
CA ILE A 110 -5.87 6.16 -0.66
C ILE A 110 -6.93 5.04 -0.63
N CYS A 111 -6.50 3.78 -0.77
CA CYS A 111 -7.40 2.63 -0.71
C CYS A 111 -8.06 2.51 0.66
N LEU A 112 -7.29 2.54 1.75
CA LEU A 112 -7.84 2.42 3.10
C LEU A 112 -8.81 3.57 3.43
N PHE A 113 -8.44 4.81 3.10
CA PHE A 113 -9.33 5.97 3.25
C PHE A 113 -10.67 5.74 2.54
N SER A 114 -10.62 5.31 1.28
CA SER A 114 -11.81 5.08 0.46
C SER A 114 -12.66 3.95 1.01
N MET A 115 -12.04 2.86 1.48
CA MET A 115 -12.74 1.74 2.15
C MET A 115 -13.47 2.20 3.41
N LEU A 116 -12.85 3.04 4.23
CA LEU A 116 -13.46 3.57 5.47
C LEU A 116 -14.70 4.41 5.17
N LEU A 117 -14.61 5.36 4.23
CA LEU A 117 -15.74 6.22 3.86
C LEU A 117 -16.86 5.46 3.14
N TYR A 118 -16.51 4.44 2.35
CA TYR A 118 -17.46 3.57 1.66
C TYR A 118 -18.23 2.66 2.64
N ALA A 119 -17.51 1.89 3.46
CA ALA A 119 -18.12 0.88 4.33
C ALA A 119 -18.65 1.47 5.65
N LYS A 120 -18.09 2.58 6.13
CA LYS A 120 -18.41 3.23 7.42
C LYS A 120 -18.51 2.20 8.56
N PRO A 121 -17.46 1.38 8.77
CA PRO A 121 -17.53 0.27 9.72
C PRO A 121 -17.71 0.78 11.16
N LYS A 122 -18.49 0.05 11.96
CA LYS A 122 -18.66 0.35 13.40
C LYS A 122 -17.45 -0.07 14.24
N SER A 123 -16.65 -1.01 13.74
CA SER A 123 -15.47 -1.55 14.39
C SER A 123 -14.44 -1.97 13.35
N ILE A 124 -13.16 -1.85 13.70
CA ILE A 124 -12.03 -2.26 12.87
C ILE A 124 -11.11 -3.08 13.76
N ILE A 125 -10.66 -4.24 13.25
CA ILE A 125 -9.63 -5.05 13.88
C ILE A 125 -8.38 -4.95 12.99
N GLU A 126 -7.30 -4.41 13.54
CA GLU A 126 -6.01 -4.28 12.87
C GLU A 126 -5.01 -5.26 13.51
N VAL A 127 -4.30 -6.02 12.69
CA VAL A 127 -3.17 -6.85 13.14
C VAL A 127 -1.87 -6.20 12.66
N GLY A 128 -1.23 -5.48 13.57
CA GLY A 128 -0.13 -4.55 13.27
C GLY A 128 -0.47 -3.15 13.74
N SER A 129 0.46 -2.22 13.58
CA SER A 129 0.23 -0.80 13.85
C SER A 129 1.16 0.08 13.03
N GLY A 130 0.83 1.37 12.94
CA GLY A 130 1.68 2.36 12.29
C GLY A 130 0.88 3.40 11.52
N PHE A 131 1.27 3.62 10.26
CA PHE A 131 0.64 4.64 9.42
C PHE A 131 -0.80 4.30 9.03
N SER A 132 -1.15 3.03 8.90
CA SER A 132 -2.55 2.58 8.76
C SER A 132 -3.40 2.99 9.97
N SER A 133 -2.93 2.76 11.20
CA SER A 133 -3.62 3.19 12.42
C SER A 133 -3.76 4.72 12.49
N ALA A 134 -2.69 5.46 12.13
CA ALA A 134 -2.71 6.92 12.07
C ALA A 134 -3.80 7.44 11.11
N LEU A 135 -3.91 6.83 9.92
CA LEU A 135 -4.96 7.15 8.95
C LEU A 135 -6.35 6.84 9.50
N ILE A 136 -6.55 5.66 10.08
CA ILE A 136 -7.85 5.26 10.66
C ILE A 136 -8.31 6.26 11.72
N HIS A 137 -7.41 6.69 12.62
CA HIS A 137 -7.73 7.67 13.65
C HIS A 137 -8.07 9.04 13.08
N ASP A 138 -7.27 9.55 12.13
CA ASP A 138 -7.52 10.85 11.50
C ASP A 138 -8.85 10.86 10.73
N VAL A 139 -9.18 9.76 10.03
CA VAL A 139 -10.46 9.61 9.33
C VAL A 139 -11.61 9.55 10.33
N ASN A 140 -11.47 8.77 11.40
CA ASN A 140 -12.52 8.65 12.41
C ASN A 140 -12.84 10.02 13.02
N GLU A 141 -11.84 10.77 13.47
CA GLU A 141 -12.06 12.09 14.08
C GLU A 141 -12.69 13.10 13.11
N ARG A 142 -12.31 13.08 11.83
CA ARG A 142 -12.76 14.08 10.84
C ARG A 142 -14.09 13.76 10.17
N PHE A 143 -14.37 12.49 9.92
CA PHE A 143 -15.51 12.08 9.10
C PHE A 143 -16.60 11.34 9.91
N PHE A 144 -16.25 10.75 11.06
CA PHE A 144 -17.20 9.97 11.87
C PHE A 144 -17.38 10.51 13.29
N GLY A 145 -16.44 11.31 13.79
CA GLY A 145 -16.34 11.79 15.18
C GLY A 145 -17.27 12.93 15.55
N ALA A 146 -18.25 13.26 14.72
CA ALA A 146 -19.34 14.12 15.15
C ALA A 146 -20.30 13.30 16.03
N ASP A 147 -20.44 13.74 17.28
CA ASP A 147 -21.58 13.41 18.13
C ASP A 147 -22.88 13.50 17.33
N SER A 148 -23.85 12.66 17.69
CA SER A 148 -25.10 12.27 17.00
C SER A 148 -26.03 13.36 16.41
N THR A 149 -25.61 14.61 16.27
CA THR A 149 -26.44 15.77 15.93
C THR A 149 -26.15 16.41 14.56
N GLN A 150 -25.13 15.94 13.82
CA GLN A 150 -24.78 16.46 12.48
C GLN A 150 -24.86 15.42 11.35
N ARG A 151 -25.53 14.29 11.57
CA ARG A 151 -25.61 13.23 10.54
C ARG A 151 -26.44 13.63 9.31
N ASP A 152 -27.27 14.66 9.40
CA ASP A 152 -28.21 15.03 8.34
C ASP A 152 -27.68 16.09 7.36
N VAL A 153 -26.52 16.72 7.64
CA VAL A 153 -26.10 17.91 6.87
C VAL A 153 -25.26 17.57 5.64
N LEU A 154 -24.59 16.41 5.60
CA LEU A 154 -23.65 16.08 4.51
C LEU A 154 -24.27 15.28 3.35
N MET A 155 -25.57 14.99 3.38
CA MET A 155 -26.26 14.24 2.31
C MET A 155 -27.39 15.03 1.61
N GLY A 156 -27.64 16.28 2.01
CA GLY A 156 -28.67 17.13 1.40
C GLY A 156 -28.07 18.09 0.37
N GLY A 157 -27.84 17.64 -0.86
CA GLY A 157 -27.26 18.50 -1.89
C GLY A 157 -27.25 17.87 -3.29
N GLY A 158 -28.43 17.47 -3.78
CA GLY A 158 -28.63 17.06 -5.17
C GLY A 158 -30.11 17.12 -5.51
N ALA A 159 -30.52 18.26 -6.07
CA ALA A 159 -31.75 18.38 -6.84
C ALA A 159 -31.55 17.74 -8.23
#